data_AF-A0A524LXF5-F1
#
_entry.id   AF-A0A524LXF5-F1
#
_cell.length_a   1.000
_cell.length_b   1.000
_cell.length_c   1.000
_cell.angle_alpha   90.00
_cell.angle_beta   90.00
_cell.angle_gamma   90.00
#
_symmetry.space_group_name_H-M   'P 1'
#
loop_
_entity.id
_entity.type
_entity.pdbx_description
1 polymer ?
#
loop_
_entity_poly.entity_id
_entity_poly.type
_entity_poly.pdbx_seq_one_letter_code
_entity_poly.pdbx_strand_id
1 'polypeptide(L)'
;REQLIQSGECVMMSQKAMKWLVKSSAGKLMDEDVVHDLLNPYLLTTVTELKEFLNRGSKSMGWKIEVSCSFKEDVEPESFTMDFIGGDRDFREFLVGAVCIFLARWMNFDVEAVHRKSNSITIYLRSFVRHDLQDKAPGVSKHFGSKDLLYREIERKPDFWVTLAELYKKFDYQRVNLDKEFFEALVAGKLPDITKYFEIKADRPLREIPLSELLPLFKYLVVASQLVDDVEICAEQGKEHINIRHDYSEESVILTLIQLFSNVFDSGWHNFSVSYVSKLIMFDFSLPDTSKRDAVEVS
;
A
#
# COMPACT_ATOMS: atom_id res chain seq x y z
N ARG A 1 36.61 13.97 -8.97
CA ARG A 1 36.35 12.86 -8.04
C ARG A 1 37.29 12.90 -6.84
N GLU A 2 38.61 12.84 -7.03
CA GLU A 2 39.57 12.95 -5.92
C GLU A 2 39.47 14.28 -5.16
N GLN A 3 39.25 15.40 -5.86
CA GLN A 3 39.03 16.71 -5.24
C GLN A 3 37.74 16.77 -4.39
N LEU A 4 36.67 16.08 -4.79
CA LEU A 4 35.41 16.01 -4.02
C LEU A 4 35.53 15.08 -2.79
N ILE A 5 36.39 14.08 -2.87
CA ILE A 5 36.73 13.21 -1.73
C ILE A 5 37.62 13.99 -0.75
N GLN A 6 38.56 14.80 -1.27
CA GLN A 6 39.43 15.67 -0.47
C GLN A 6 38.69 16.85 0.15
N SER A 7 37.63 17.37 -0.49
CA SER A 7 36.77 18.43 0.07
C SER A 7 35.81 17.93 1.15
N GLY A 8 35.66 16.61 1.31
CA GLY A 8 34.70 15.98 2.23
C GLY A 8 33.26 15.92 1.71
N GLU A 9 33.02 16.39 0.48
CA GLU A 9 31.70 16.37 -0.16
C GLU A 9 31.32 14.97 -0.70
N CYS A 10 32.29 14.06 -0.81
CA CYS A 10 32.06 12.69 -1.25
C CYS A 10 32.71 11.66 -0.32
N VAL A 11 31.94 10.67 0.12
CA VAL A 11 32.42 9.58 0.96
C VAL A 11 32.69 8.34 0.10
N MET A 12 33.87 7.75 0.26
CA MET A 12 34.18 6.46 -0.36
C MET A 12 33.57 5.33 0.48
N MET A 13 32.74 4.50 -0.14
CA MET A 13 32.12 3.36 0.52
C MET A 13 32.25 2.08 -0.31
N SER A 14 32.27 0.94 0.36
CA SER A 14 32.25 -0.35 -0.34
C SER A 14 30.91 -0.55 -1.05
N GLN A 15 30.94 -1.20 -2.22
CA GLN A 15 29.72 -1.51 -2.98
C GLN A 15 28.73 -2.36 -2.17
N LYS A 16 29.22 -3.23 -1.28
CA LYS A 16 28.39 -4.03 -0.38
C LYS A 16 27.63 -3.17 0.63
N ALA A 17 28.30 -2.18 1.23
CA ALA A 17 27.66 -1.25 2.16
C ALA A 17 26.60 -0.38 1.46
N MET A 18 26.92 0.14 0.26
CA MET A 18 25.96 0.90 -0.53
C MET A 18 24.73 0.06 -0.90
N LYS A 19 24.96 -1.19 -1.33
CA LYS A 19 23.86 -2.13 -1.64
C LYS A 19 23.00 -2.42 -0.43
N TRP A 20 23.59 -2.55 0.75
CA TRP A 20 22.84 -2.74 1.99
C TRP A 20 21.95 -1.53 2.30
N LEU A 21 22.48 -0.30 2.20
CA LEU A 21 21.70 0.93 2.42
C LEU A 21 20.51 1.04 1.45
N VAL A 22 20.77 0.81 0.16
CA VAL A 22 19.74 0.86 -0.89
C VAL A 22 18.63 -0.17 -0.64
N LYS A 23 18.99 -1.38 -0.20
CA LYS A 23 18.00 -2.39 0.19
C LYS A 23 17.20 -1.98 1.41
N SER A 24 17.85 -1.39 2.41
CA SER A 24 17.19 -0.94 3.64
C SER A 24 16.20 0.19 3.39
N SER A 25 16.43 1.04 2.40
CA SER A 25 15.50 2.12 2.00
C SER A 25 14.41 1.67 1.01
N ALA A 26 14.39 0.40 0.59
CA ALA A 26 13.47 -0.06 -0.44
C ALA A 26 12.00 0.13 -0.03
N GLY A 27 11.24 0.82 -0.90
CA GLY A 27 9.83 1.14 -0.69
C GLY A 27 9.57 2.45 0.08
N LYS A 28 10.61 3.11 0.60
CA LYS A 28 10.54 4.50 1.09
C LYS A 28 10.80 5.43 -0.09
N LEU A 29 10.00 6.48 -0.26
CA LEU A 29 10.31 7.49 -1.26
C LEU A 29 11.44 8.38 -0.74
N MET A 30 12.36 8.71 -1.64
CA MET A 30 13.40 9.68 -1.35
C MET A 30 12.77 11.05 -1.15
N ASP A 31 13.30 11.85 -0.23
CA ASP A 31 12.83 13.22 -0.04
C ASP A 31 13.27 14.10 -1.23
N GLU A 32 12.45 15.10 -1.56
CA GLU A 32 12.62 15.90 -2.78
C GLU A 32 13.96 16.68 -2.78
N ASP A 33 14.45 17.09 -1.61
CA ASP A 33 15.75 17.74 -1.43
C ASP A 33 16.92 16.81 -1.79
N VAL A 34 16.86 15.55 -1.36
CA VAL A 34 17.86 14.54 -1.73
C VAL A 34 17.84 14.27 -3.24
N VAL A 35 16.65 14.22 -3.84
CA VAL A 35 16.52 14.05 -5.30
C VAL A 35 17.06 15.27 -6.05
N HIS A 36 16.78 16.49 -5.56
CA HIS A 36 17.30 17.73 -6.13
C HIS A 36 18.83 17.75 -6.16
N ASP A 37 19.47 17.29 -5.08
CA ASP A 37 20.94 17.23 -5.00
C ASP A 37 21.53 16.16 -5.92
N LEU A 38 20.81 15.05 -6.15
CA LEU A 38 21.22 13.99 -7.07
C LEU A 38 20.99 14.36 -8.55
N LEU A 39 19.86 15.03 -8.83
CA LEU A 39 19.36 15.38 -10.16
C LEU A 39 19.00 16.87 -10.15
N ASN A 40 19.96 17.70 -10.52
CA ASN A 40 19.81 19.16 -10.44
C ASN A 40 18.85 19.67 -11.55
N PRO A 41 17.67 20.21 -11.20
CA PRO A 41 16.67 20.67 -12.19
C PRO A 41 17.10 21.91 -12.98
N TYR A 42 18.07 22.69 -12.47
CA TYR A 42 18.63 23.84 -13.21
C TYR A 42 19.55 23.41 -14.35
N LEU A 43 20.10 22.18 -14.29
CA LEU A 43 20.98 21.62 -15.31
C LEU A 43 20.25 20.61 -16.21
N LEU A 44 19.18 20.01 -15.71
CA LEU A 44 18.44 18.93 -16.36
C LEU A 44 17.03 19.43 -16.67
N THR A 45 16.90 20.18 -17.76
CA THR A 45 15.62 20.79 -18.16
C THR A 45 14.85 19.96 -19.17
N THR A 46 15.53 19.02 -19.85
CA THR A 46 14.93 18.11 -20.82
C THR A 46 15.15 16.64 -20.47
N VAL A 47 14.25 15.78 -20.95
CA VAL A 47 14.38 14.31 -20.79
C VAL A 47 15.67 13.79 -21.46
N THR A 48 16.10 14.40 -22.56
CA THR A 48 17.35 14.03 -23.25
C THR A 48 18.57 14.35 -22.40
N GLU A 49 18.64 15.53 -21.79
CA GLU A 49 19.72 15.91 -20.86
C GLU A 49 19.77 14.95 -19.67
N LEU A 50 18.61 14.62 -19.09
CA LEU A 50 18.48 13.64 -18.02
C LEU A 50 19.02 12.27 -18.44
N LYS A 51 18.59 11.74 -19.59
CA LYS A 51 19.06 10.45 -20.13
C LYS A 51 20.59 10.43 -20.26
N GLU A 52 21.17 11.47 -20.82
CA GLU A 52 22.62 11.54 -20.99
C GLU A 52 23.36 11.65 -19.66
N PHE A 53 22.84 12.47 -18.74
CA PHE A 53 23.38 12.60 -17.38
C PHE A 53 23.39 11.24 -16.67
N LEU A 54 22.28 10.51 -16.71
CA LEU A 54 22.15 9.18 -16.10
C LEU A 54 23.13 8.18 -16.71
N ASN A 55 23.28 8.14 -18.03
CA ASN A 55 24.23 7.24 -18.69
C ASN A 55 25.69 7.58 -18.37
N ARG A 56 26.04 8.88 -18.32
CA ARG A 56 27.38 9.33 -17.90
C ARG A 56 27.65 8.97 -16.43
N GLY A 57 26.69 9.23 -15.55
CA GLY A 57 26.76 8.91 -14.11
C GLY A 57 26.88 7.41 -13.86
N SER A 58 26.05 6.59 -14.51
CA SER A 58 26.09 5.14 -14.39
C SER A 58 27.44 4.54 -14.81
N LYS A 59 28.04 5.07 -15.89
CA LYS A 59 29.39 4.67 -16.34
C LYS A 59 30.46 5.07 -15.33
N SER A 60 30.41 6.29 -14.79
CA SER A 60 31.41 6.79 -13.84
C SER A 60 31.33 6.14 -12.45
N MET A 61 30.12 5.79 -12.01
CA MET A 61 29.85 5.10 -10.75
C MET A 61 29.98 3.58 -10.85
N GLY A 62 30.12 3.03 -12.06
CA GLY A 62 30.27 1.60 -12.30
C GLY A 62 28.98 0.79 -12.05
N TRP A 63 27.82 1.44 -12.11
CA TRP A 63 26.52 0.78 -11.90
C TRP A 63 26.11 -0.11 -13.07
N LYS A 64 26.66 0.16 -14.27
CA LYS A 64 26.41 -0.61 -15.51
C LYS A 64 24.92 -0.66 -15.89
N ILE A 65 24.19 0.40 -15.57
CA ILE A 65 22.79 0.63 -15.97
C ILE A 65 22.81 1.52 -17.22
N GLU A 66 22.20 1.05 -18.30
CA GLU A 66 21.97 1.82 -19.51
C GLU A 66 20.55 2.37 -19.50
N VAL A 67 20.39 3.64 -19.87
CA VAL A 67 19.10 4.34 -19.90
C VAL A 67 18.76 4.73 -21.33
N SER A 68 17.60 4.30 -21.83
CA SER A 68 17.04 4.73 -23.12
C SER A 68 15.66 5.33 -22.95
N CYS A 69 15.26 6.17 -23.90
CA CYS A 69 13.94 6.82 -23.91
C CYS A 69 13.30 6.58 -25.28
N SER A 70 12.01 6.27 -25.28
CA SER A 70 11.21 6.12 -26.50
C SER A 70 10.02 7.07 -26.42
N PHE A 71 9.94 7.98 -27.39
CA PHE A 71 8.87 8.96 -27.50
C PHE A 71 7.84 8.45 -28.51
N LYS A 72 6.55 8.59 -28.20
CA LYS A 72 5.49 8.24 -29.17
C LYS A 72 5.31 9.33 -30.24
N GLU A 73 5.69 10.56 -29.92
CA GLU A 73 5.45 11.76 -30.71
C GLU A 73 6.75 12.57 -30.87
N ASP A 74 6.89 13.27 -32.00
CA ASP A 74 8.09 14.06 -32.35
C ASP A 74 8.10 15.48 -31.73
N VAL A 75 6.98 15.92 -31.15
CA VAL A 75 6.81 17.23 -30.46
C VAL A 75 6.34 16.96 -29.03
N GLU A 76 6.71 17.82 -28.08
CA GLU A 76 6.54 17.70 -26.61
C GLU A 76 5.67 16.50 -26.17
N PRO A 77 6.30 15.40 -25.72
CA PRO A 77 5.61 14.12 -25.61
C PRO A 77 4.56 14.16 -24.49
N GLU A 78 3.28 13.95 -24.81
CA GLU A 78 2.24 13.75 -23.79
C GLU A 78 2.50 12.47 -22.97
N SER A 79 3.18 11.51 -23.59
CA SER A 79 3.64 10.28 -22.94
C SER A 79 4.92 9.76 -23.57
N PHE A 80 5.76 9.11 -22.76
CA PHE A 80 6.97 8.45 -23.24
C PHE A 80 7.34 7.30 -22.31
N THR A 81 8.28 6.47 -22.76
CA THR A 81 8.82 5.39 -21.94
C THR A 81 10.29 5.59 -21.67
N MET A 82 10.75 5.19 -20.49
CA MET A 82 12.17 5.05 -20.21
C MET A 82 12.48 3.61 -19.83
N ASP A 83 13.55 3.08 -20.40
CA ASP A 83 14.07 1.75 -20.10
C ASP A 83 15.39 1.88 -19.35
N PHE A 84 15.52 1.13 -18.27
CA PHE A 84 16.72 1.00 -17.47
C PHE A 84 17.17 -0.46 -17.58
N ILE A 85 18.32 -0.71 -18.20
CA ILE A 85 18.77 -2.06 -18.58
C ILE A 85 20.13 -2.36 -17.97
N GLY A 86 20.32 -3.57 -17.47
CA GLY A 86 21.60 -3.99 -16.89
C GLY A 86 21.78 -3.57 -15.44
N GLY A 87 22.99 -3.73 -14.94
CA GLY A 87 23.37 -3.39 -13.57
C GLY A 87 22.74 -4.25 -12.48
N ASP A 88 22.98 -3.87 -11.24
CA ASP A 88 22.38 -4.51 -10.07
C ASP A 88 20.89 -4.11 -9.93
N ARG A 89 20.02 -5.08 -9.62
CA ARG A 89 18.58 -4.84 -9.48
C ARG A 89 18.25 -3.78 -8.44
N ASP A 90 18.94 -3.78 -7.29
CA ASP A 90 18.62 -2.89 -6.19
C ASP A 90 19.02 -1.44 -6.54
N PHE A 91 20.18 -1.26 -7.17
CA PHE A 91 20.62 0.04 -7.69
C PHE A 91 19.73 0.54 -8.81
N ARG A 92 19.22 -0.35 -9.66
CA ARG A 92 18.28 0.01 -10.72
C ARG A 92 16.96 0.50 -10.16
N GLU A 93 16.36 -0.19 -9.18
CA GLU A 93 15.14 0.29 -8.51
C GLU A 93 15.36 1.64 -7.81
N PHE A 94 16.50 1.80 -7.12
CA PHE A 94 16.86 3.06 -6.47
C PHE A 94 16.94 4.23 -7.47
N LEU A 95 17.66 4.04 -8.57
CA LEU A 95 17.82 5.06 -9.60
C LEU A 95 16.49 5.40 -10.27
N VAL A 96 15.69 4.39 -10.61
CA VAL A 96 14.38 4.60 -11.22
C VAL A 96 13.47 5.39 -10.29
N GLY A 97 13.43 5.06 -9.00
CA GLY A 97 12.64 5.79 -8.01
C GLY A 97 13.02 7.28 -7.95
N ALA A 98 14.32 7.59 -7.90
CA ALA A 98 14.82 8.97 -7.92
C ALA A 98 14.42 9.72 -9.20
N VAL A 99 14.58 9.07 -10.35
CA VAL A 99 14.21 9.64 -11.65
C VAL A 99 12.70 9.90 -11.73
N CYS A 100 11.87 8.97 -11.26
CA CYS A 100 10.42 9.14 -11.26
C CYS A 100 9.97 10.30 -10.36
N ILE A 101 10.58 10.47 -9.18
CA ILE A 101 10.33 11.65 -8.33
C ILE A 101 10.74 12.92 -9.07
N PHE A 102 11.91 12.91 -9.72
CA PHE A 102 12.41 14.06 -10.45
C PHE A 102 11.50 14.48 -11.60
N LEU A 103 11.11 13.53 -12.43
CA LEU A 103 10.20 13.76 -13.55
C LEU A 103 8.85 14.31 -13.07
N ALA A 104 8.32 13.76 -11.99
CA ALA A 104 7.04 14.18 -11.44
C ALA A 104 7.08 15.55 -10.75
N ARG A 105 8.25 15.99 -10.29
CA ARG A 105 8.43 17.26 -9.58
C ARG A 105 8.84 18.40 -10.49
N TRP A 106 9.74 18.16 -11.43
CA TRP A 106 10.35 19.23 -12.24
C TRP A 106 10.04 19.14 -13.74
N MET A 107 9.46 18.02 -14.23
CA MET A 107 9.11 17.86 -15.65
C MET A 107 7.62 17.55 -15.89
N ASN A 108 6.77 17.58 -14.86
CA ASN A 108 5.33 17.32 -14.95
C ASN A 108 4.96 15.96 -15.57
N PHE A 109 5.76 14.92 -15.32
CA PHE A 109 5.45 13.54 -15.75
C PHE A 109 5.29 12.60 -14.57
N ASP A 110 4.13 11.93 -14.48
CA ASP A 110 3.88 10.91 -13.47
C ASP A 110 3.89 9.50 -14.07
N VAL A 111 4.08 8.51 -13.20
CA VAL A 111 4.21 7.10 -13.57
C VAL A 111 2.83 6.49 -13.79
N GLU A 112 2.56 6.10 -15.03
CA GLU A 112 1.34 5.39 -15.38
C GLU A 112 1.46 3.90 -15.07
N ALA A 113 2.60 3.31 -15.43
CA ALA A 113 2.87 1.88 -15.23
C ALA A 113 4.37 1.61 -15.11
N VAL A 114 4.70 0.49 -14.46
CA VAL A 114 6.08 -0.01 -14.34
C VAL A 114 6.11 -1.48 -14.67
N HIS A 115 6.95 -1.85 -15.64
CA HIS A 115 7.20 -3.24 -15.99
C HIS A 115 8.61 -3.66 -15.54
N ARG A 116 8.69 -4.68 -14.70
CA ARG A 116 9.94 -5.15 -14.08
C ARG A 116 10.31 -6.52 -14.65
N LYS A 117 11.51 -6.61 -15.24
CA LYS A 117 12.16 -7.87 -15.65
C LYS A 117 13.42 -8.09 -14.82
N SER A 118 13.99 -9.30 -14.91
CA SER A 118 15.23 -9.66 -14.19
C SER A 118 16.37 -8.66 -14.44
N ASN A 119 16.53 -8.23 -15.69
CA ASN A 119 17.61 -7.35 -16.12
C ASN A 119 17.15 -5.96 -16.61
N SER A 120 15.88 -5.61 -16.46
CA SER A 120 15.40 -4.29 -16.87
C SER A 120 14.20 -3.79 -16.07
N ILE A 121 14.03 -2.47 -16.06
CA ILE A 121 12.81 -1.80 -15.60
C ILE A 121 12.39 -0.84 -16.70
N THR A 122 11.15 -0.96 -17.14
CA THR A 122 10.52 -0.04 -18.09
C THR A 122 9.48 0.77 -17.35
N ILE A 123 9.57 2.09 -17.42
CA ILE A 123 8.58 3.01 -16.87
C ILE A 123 7.79 3.65 -18.00
N TYR A 124 6.47 3.70 -17.84
CA TYR A 124 5.54 4.39 -18.73
C TYR A 124 5.11 5.67 -18.03
N LEU A 125 5.35 6.79 -18.69
CA LEU A 125 5.16 8.13 -18.14
C LEU A 125 4.10 8.86 -18.94
N ARG A 126 3.28 9.63 -18.24
CA ARG A 126 2.26 10.50 -18.82
C ARG A 126 2.35 11.90 -18.22
N SER A 127 2.01 12.89 -19.02
CA SER A 127 1.87 14.27 -18.55
C SER A 127 0.87 14.31 -17.38
N PHE A 128 1.22 15.06 -16.35
CA PHE A 128 0.45 15.20 -15.13
C PHE A 128 0.50 16.65 -14.65
N VAL A 129 -0.67 17.24 -14.47
CA VAL A 129 -0.81 18.58 -13.90
C VAL A 129 -0.98 18.44 -12.39
N ARG A 130 -0.04 19.01 -11.63
CA ARG A 130 -0.17 19.15 -10.18
C ARG A 130 -1.18 20.25 -9.85
N HIS A 131 -2.06 19.97 -8.89
CA HIS A 131 -2.99 20.96 -8.36
C HIS A 131 -2.38 21.71 -7.15
N ASP A 132 -1.63 21.01 -6.29
CA ASP A 132 -0.83 21.59 -5.20
C ASP A 132 0.66 21.26 -5.31
N LEU A 133 1.52 22.14 -4.82
CA LEU A 133 2.96 21.90 -4.62
C LEU A 133 3.22 20.80 -3.59
N GLN A 134 2.30 20.56 -2.64
CA GLN A 134 2.39 19.48 -1.65
C GLN A 134 1.86 18.13 -2.15
N ASP A 135 1.15 18.11 -3.29
CA ASP A 135 0.60 16.87 -3.83
C ASP A 135 1.73 15.92 -4.23
N LYS A 136 1.75 14.74 -3.60
CA LYS A 136 2.58 13.64 -4.05
C LYS A 136 2.02 13.08 -5.35
N ALA A 137 2.90 12.86 -6.32
CA ALA A 137 2.53 12.23 -7.57
C ALA A 137 1.98 10.80 -7.30
N PRO A 138 0.70 10.52 -7.64
CA PRO A 138 0.03 9.27 -7.26
C PRO A 138 0.69 8.04 -7.90
N GLY A 139 1.16 8.16 -9.14
CA GLY A 139 1.87 7.11 -9.86
C GLY A 139 3.18 6.72 -9.18
N VAL A 140 4.01 7.71 -8.86
CA VAL A 140 5.27 7.51 -8.09
C VAL A 140 4.97 6.81 -6.76
N SER A 141 4.00 7.31 -6.00
CA SER A 141 3.64 6.76 -4.69
C SER A 141 3.18 5.31 -4.79
N LYS A 142 2.32 5.00 -5.77
CA LYS A 142 1.83 3.64 -6.03
C LYS A 142 2.93 2.66 -6.38
N HIS A 143 3.88 3.06 -7.23
CA HIS A 143 4.85 2.13 -7.82
C HIS A 143 6.20 2.04 -7.07
N PHE A 144 6.56 3.05 -6.28
CA PHE A 144 7.84 3.12 -5.57
C PHE A 144 7.69 3.41 -4.07
N GLY A 145 6.53 3.90 -3.61
CA GLY A 145 6.29 4.32 -2.21
C GLY A 145 5.53 3.32 -1.35
N SER A 146 5.57 2.02 -1.68
CA SER A 146 4.79 0.96 -0.98
C SER A 146 4.94 0.93 0.55
N LYS A 147 6.05 1.44 1.09
CA LYS A 147 6.34 1.52 2.52
C LYS A 147 6.55 2.96 3.01
N ASP A 148 6.36 3.96 2.16
CA ASP A 148 6.67 5.37 2.47
C ASP A 148 5.88 5.84 3.69
N LEU A 149 4.57 5.54 3.72
CA LEU A 149 3.72 5.85 4.86
C LEU A 149 4.24 5.19 6.15
N LEU A 150 4.57 3.90 6.10
CA LEU A 150 5.06 3.15 7.26
C LEU A 150 6.36 3.75 7.80
N TYR A 151 7.35 4.00 6.93
CA TYR A 151 8.63 4.57 7.37
C TYR A 151 8.46 5.98 7.94
N ARG A 152 7.65 6.82 7.31
CA ARG A 152 7.38 8.18 7.81
C ARG A 152 6.68 8.16 9.17
N GLU A 153 5.73 7.23 9.39
CA GLU A 153 5.08 7.09 10.69
C GLU A 153 6.02 6.53 11.77
N ILE A 154 6.91 5.60 11.42
CA ILE A 154 7.99 5.13 12.32
C ILE A 154 8.89 6.30 12.72
N GLU A 155 9.35 7.11 11.75
CA GLU A 155 10.19 8.27 12.00
C GLU A 155 9.50 9.35 12.84
N ARG A 156 8.18 9.50 12.70
CA ARG A 156 7.38 10.47 13.47
C ARG A 156 7.27 10.13 14.94
N LYS A 157 7.22 8.83 15.29
CA LYS A 157 7.10 8.35 16.68
C LYS A 157 7.94 7.07 16.90
N PRO A 158 9.27 7.16 16.86
CA PRO A 158 10.14 5.98 16.86
C PRO A 158 9.98 5.13 18.11
N ASP A 159 10.00 5.75 19.30
CA ASP A 159 9.89 5.02 20.57
C ASP A 159 8.58 4.24 20.68
N PHE A 160 7.48 4.82 20.19
CA PHE A 160 6.18 4.17 20.17
C PHE A 160 6.22 2.92 19.28
N TRP A 161 6.68 3.05 18.04
CA TRP A 161 6.68 1.94 17.09
C TRP A 161 7.68 0.83 17.46
N VAL A 162 8.86 1.20 17.98
CA VAL A 162 9.85 0.25 18.51
C VAL A 162 9.25 -0.52 19.68
N THR A 163 8.69 0.17 20.67
CA THR A 163 8.05 -0.47 21.83
C THR A 163 6.91 -1.38 21.40
N LEU A 164 6.06 -0.92 20.47
CA LEU A 164 4.94 -1.71 19.97
C LEU A 164 5.42 -2.99 19.29
N ALA A 165 6.42 -2.91 18.40
CA ALA A 165 7.00 -4.06 17.73
C ALA A 165 7.64 -5.06 18.71
N GLU A 166 8.34 -4.58 19.73
CA GLU A 166 8.91 -5.42 20.78
C GLU A 166 7.84 -6.17 21.57
N LEU A 167 6.75 -5.48 21.94
CA LEU A 167 5.63 -6.11 22.64
C LEU A 167 4.99 -7.18 21.77
N TYR A 168 4.67 -6.85 20.52
CA TYR A 168 4.11 -7.84 19.57
C TYR A 168 4.96 -9.09 19.45
N LYS A 169 6.29 -8.93 19.32
CA LYS A 169 7.21 -10.06 19.27
C LYS A 169 7.23 -10.87 20.57
N LYS A 170 7.22 -10.22 21.74
CA LYS A 170 7.23 -10.90 23.05
C LYS A 170 5.96 -11.71 23.31
N PHE A 171 4.82 -11.26 22.78
CA PHE A 171 3.54 -11.95 22.88
C PHE A 171 3.26 -12.89 21.70
N ASP A 172 4.25 -13.19 20.85
CA ASP A 172 4.09 -14.04 19.65
C ASP A 172 2.89 -13.62 18.77
N TYR A 173 2.70 -12.30 18.64
CA TYR A 173 1.58 -11.69 17.93
C TYR A 173 0.18 -12.03 18.46
N GLN A 174 0.08 -12.63 19.65
CA GLN A 174 -1.18 -12.88 20.38
C GLN A 174 -1.60 -11.64 21.18
N ARG A 175 -1.75 -10.49 20.50
CA ARG A 175 -2.08 -9.21 21.14
C ARG A 175 -3.03 -8.38 20.27
N VAL A 176 -4.20 -8.07 20.79
CA VAL A 176 -5.13 -7.15 20.11
C VAL A 176 -4.72 -5.69 20.37
N ASN A 177 -4.70 -4.87 19.30
CA ASN A 177 -4.58 -3.41 19.43
C ASN A 177 -5.97 -2.78 19.38
N LEU A 178 -6.28 -1.95 20.37
CA LEU A 178 -7.58 -1.30 20.50
C LEU A 178 -7.38 0.20 20.42
N ASP A 179 -8.21 0.88 19.63
CA ASP A 179 -8.29 2.33 19.75
C ASP A 179 -9.05 2.74 21.02
N LYS A 180 -8.98 4.03 21.36
CA LYS A 180 -9.56 4.55 22.60
C LYS A 180 -11.08 4.35 22.68
N GLU A 181 -11.79 4.58 21.59
CA GLU A 181 -13.25 4.45 21.56
C GLU A 181 -13.67 2.98 21.69
N PHE A 182 -12.91 2.07 21.06
CA PHE A 182 -13.13 0.63 21.20
C PHE A 182 -12.93 0.20 22.66
N PHE A 183 -11.84 0.63 23.29
CA PHE A 183 -11.56 0.33 24.70
C PHE A 183 -12.64 0.93 25.63
N GLU A 184 -13.05 2.18 25.41
CA GLU A 184 -14.12 2.82 26.19
C GLU A 184 -15.44 2.08 26.07
N ALA A 185 -15.82 1.64 24.86
CA ALA A 185 -17.02 0.84 24.65
C ALA A 185 -16.98 -0.47 25.44
N LEU A 186 -15.86 -1.21 25.35
CA LEU A 186 -15.68 -2.45 26.10
C LEU A 186 -15.81 -2.25 27.61
N VAL A 187 -15.13 -1.24 28.17
CA VAL A 187 -15.18 -0.94 29.62
C VAL A 187 -16.59 -0.52 30.05
N ALA A 188 -17.32 0.16 29.18
CA ALA A 188 -18.71 0.54 29.42
C ALA A 188 -19.72 -0.60 29.24
N GLY A 189 -19.28 -1.82 28.89
CA GLY A 189 -20.15 -2.95 28.57
C GLY A 189 -20.99 -2.74 27.30
N LYS A 190 -20.55 -1.84 26.42
CA LYS A 190 -21.16 -1.55 25.13
C LYS A 190 -20.44 -2.33 24.03
N LEU A 191 -21.17 -2.68 22.98
CA LEU A 191 -20.59 -3.26 21.79
C LEU A 191 -19.76 -2.18 21.05
N PRO A 192 -18.46 -2.40 20.80
CA PRO A 192 -17.65 -1.48 20.02
C PRO A 192 -18.17 -1.35 18.59
N ASP A 193 -18.04 -0.16 18.00
CA ASP A 193 -18.35 0.06 16.59
C ASP A 193 -17.08 -0.04 15.74
N ILE A 194 -17.04 -1.05 14.89
CA ILE A 194 -15.93 -1.28 13.95
C ILE A 194 -16.23 -0.81 12.53
N THR A 195 -17.46 -0.36 12.24
CA THR A 195 -17.89 0.04 10.90
C THR A 195 -17.05 1.18 10.35
N LYS A 196 -16.69 2.14 11.20
CA LYS A 196 -15.83 3.28 10.87
C LYS A 196 -14.52 2.89 10.17
N TYR A 197 -13.90 1.76 10.53
CA TYR A 197 -12.63 1.35 9.92
C TYR A 197 -12.81 0.95 8.45
N PHE A 198 -13.97 0.37 8.13
CA PHE A 198 -14.32 -0.02 6.76
C PHE A 198 -14.62 1.20 5.92
N GLU A 199 -15.38 2.15 6.46
CA GLU A 199 -15.72 3.40 5.76
C GLU A 199 -14.49 4.26 5.51
N ILE A 200 -13.61 4.42 6.52
CA ILE A 200 -12.33 5.12 6.36
C ILE A 200 -11.47 4.44 5.28
N LYS A 201 -11.45 3.11 5.26
CA LYS A 201 -10.62 2.37 4.30
C LYS A 201 -11.17 2.39 2.88
N ALA A 202 -12.49 2.39 2.73
CA ALA A 202 -13.18 2.44 1.45
C ALA A 202 -13.40 3.87 0.92
N ASP A 203 -13.21 4.87 1.77
CA ASP A 203 -13.50 6.30 1.51
C ASP A 203 -14.96 6.55 1.09
N ARG A 204 -15.88 5.73 1.62
CA ARG A 204 -17.33 5.83 1.39
C ARG A 204 -18.12 5.06 2.44
N PRO A 205 -19.42 5.38 2.65
CA PRO A 205 -20.27 4.66 3.60
C PRO A 205 -20.39 3.17 3.29
N LEU A 206 -20.57 2.33 4.31
CA LEU A 206 -20.70 0.86 4.16
C LEU A 206 -21.84 0.46 3.19
N ARG A 207 -22.93 1.23 3.18
CA ARG A 207 -24.11 1.00 2.32
C ARG A 207 -23.81 1.10 0.82
N GLU A 208 -22.74 1.78 0.45
CA GLU A 208 -22.30 1.95 -0.94
C GLU A 208 -21.29 0.89 -1.36
N ILE A 209 -20.88 0.00 -0.45
CA ILE A 209 -19.89 -1.04 -0.72
C ILE A 209 -20.62 -2.34 -1.09
N PRO A 210 -20.49 -2.81 -2.34
CA PRO A 210 -21.08 -4.09 -2.74
C PRO A 210 -20.39 -5.24 -2.00
N LEU A 211 -21.12 -6.36 -1.81
CA LEU A 211 -20.62 -7.50 -1.04
C LEU A 211 -19.28 -8.03 -1.59
N SER A 212 -19.14 -8.11 -2.92
CA SER A 212 -17.92 -8.54 -3.60
C SER A 212 -16.68 -7.70 -3.26
N GLU A 213 -16.85 -6.44 -2.90
CA GLU A 213 -15.78 -5.55 -2.43
C GLU A 213 -15.65 -5.55 -0.90
N LEU A 214 -16.76 -5.73 -0.19
CA LEU A 214 -16.77 -5.77 1.27
C LEU A 214 -16.11 -7.04 1.82
N LEU A 215 -16.28 -8.22 1.19
CA LEU A 215 -15.69 -9.47 1.68
C LEU A 215 -14.14 -9.42 1.70
N PRO A 216 -13.45 -9.02 0.61
CA PRO A 216 -11.98 -8.86 0.65
C PRO A 216 -11.53 -7.80 1.65
N LEU A 217 -12.26 -6.70 1.76
CA LEU A 217 -11.97 -5.63 2.72
C LEU A 217 -12.11 -6.13 4.17
N PHE A 218 -13.15 -6.91 4.45
CA PHE A 218 -13.40 -7.55 5.73
C PHE A 218 -12.25 -8.49 6.11
N LYS A 219 -11.88 -9.41 5.22
CA LYS A 219 -10.71 -10.28 5.43
C LYS A 219 -9.46 -9.44 5.74
N TYR A 220 -9.20 -8.39 4.95
CA TYR A 220 -8.03 -7.55 5.14
C TYR A 220 -8.00 -6.87 6.51
N LEU A 221 -9.09 -6.21 6.92
CA LEU A 221 -9.13 -5.45 8.18
C LEU A 221 -9.22 -6.35 9.41
N VAL A 222 -10.04 -7.40 9.36
CA VAL A 222 -10.29 -8.28 10.50
C VAL A 222 -9.06 -9.14 10.81
N VAL A 223 -8.36 -9.67 9.80
CA VAL A 223 -7.08 -10.35 10.02
C VAL A 223 -6.02 -9.36 10.54
N ALA A 224 -5.96 -8.14 10.00
CA ALA A 224 -5.02 -7.12 10.46
C ALA A 224 -5.26 -6.69 11.92
N SER A 225 -6.51 -6.77 12.40
CA SER A 225 -6.86 -6.47 13.80
C SER A 225 -6.38 -7.52 14.80
N GLN A 226 -6.07 -8.73 14.32
CA GLN A 226 -5.74 -9.90 15.15
C GLN A 226 -6.85 -10.30 16.13
N LEU A 227 -8.09 -9.86 15.88
CA LEU A 227 -9.25 -10.36 16.61
C LEU A 227 -9.53 -11.82 16.30
N VAL A 228 -9.08 -12.34 15.17
CA VAL A 228 -9.31 -13.71 14.70
C VAL A 228 -8.05 -14.22 14.00
N ASP A 229 -7.92 -15.54 13.87
CA ASP A 229 -6.73 -16.18 13.30
C ASP A 229 -6.69 -16.06 11.77
N ASP A 230 -7.85 -16.25 11.13
CA ASP A 230 -7.96 -16.24 9.67
C ASP A 230 -9.41 -15.99 9.23
N VAL A 231 -9.54 -15.50 8.00
CA VAL A 231 -10.82 -15.34 7.31
C VAL A 231 -10.68 -15.96 5.92
N GLU A 232 -11.45 -17.00 5.63
CA GLU A 232 -11.56 -17.59 4.31
C GLU A 232 -12.81 -17.05 3.61
N ILE A 233 -12.65 -16.68 2.34
CA ILE A 233 -13.76 -16.24 1.48
C ILE A 233 -13.99 -17.34 0.45
N CYS A 234 -15.22 -17.83 0.41
CA CYS A 234 -15.66 -18.85 -0.54
C CYS A 234 -16.74 -18.23 -1.42
N ALA A 235 -16.34 -17.80 -2.62
CA ALA A 235 -17.24 -17.27 -3.63
C ALA A 235 -17.32 -18.26 -4.80
N GLU A 236 -18.32 -19.13 -4.78
CA GLU A 236 -18.74 -19.91 -5.94
C GLU A 236 -19.94 -19.20 -6.59
N GLN A 237 -20.20 -19.40 -7.89
CA GLN A 237 -21.30 -18.72 -8.58
C GLN A 237 -22.63 -18.94 -7.83
N GLY A 238 -23.18 -17.86 -7.26
CA GLY A 238 -24.44 -17.87 -6.52
C GLY A 238 -24.35 -18.38 -5.07
N LYS A 239 -23.15 -18.61 -4.54
CA LYS A 239 -22.91 -18.99 -3.14
C LYS A 239 -21.70 -18.25 -2.59
N GLU A 240 -21.96 -17.22 -1.81
CA GLU A 240 -20.93 -16.45 -1.13
C GLU A 240 -21.03 -16.74 0.37
N HIS A 241 -19.96 -17.29 0.94
CA HIS A 241 -19.84 -17.44 2.38
C HIS A 241 -18.44 -17.09 2.86
N ILE A 242 -18.34 -16.65 4.11
CA ILE A 242 -17.07 -16.44 4.80
C ILE A 242 -16.96 -17.33 6.03
N ASN A 243 -15.76 -17.84 6.23
CA ASN A 243 -15.40 -18.72 7.33
C ASN A 243 -14.35 -18.01 8.18
N ILE A 244 -14.68 -17.68 9.41
CA ILE A 244 -13.83 -16.93 10.33
C ILE A 244 -13.32 -17.90 11.40
N ARG A 245 -12.00 -18.09 11.46
CA ARG A 245 -11.35 -18.96 12.45
C ARG A 245 -10.85 -18.16 13.63
N HIS A 246 -11.09 -18.65 14.84
CA HIS A 246 -10.61 -18.03 16.06
C HIS A 246 -10.17 -19.09 17.08
N ASP A 247 -9.41 -18.68 18.10
CA ASP A 247 -8.91 -19.57 19.13
C ASP A 247 -9.59 -19.38 20.50
N TYR A 248 -10.51 -18.41 20.63
CA TYR A 248 -11.26 -18.17 21.87
C TYR A 248 -12.06 -19.39 22.34
N SER A 249 -12.07 -19.57 23.66
CA SER A 249 -12.81 -20.64 24.35
C SER A 249 -14.07 -20.13 25.04
N GLU A 250 -14.15 -18.83 25.34
CA GLU A 250 -15.29 -18.22 26.02
C GLU A 250 -16.41 -17.90 25.04
N GLU A 251 -17.58 -18.52 25.22
CA GLU A 251 -18.74 -18.36 24.32
C GLU A 251 -19.19 -16.90 24.22
N SER A 252 -19.13 -16.14 25.31
CA SER A 252 -19.48 -14.73 25.34
C SER A 252 -18.62 -13.88 24.38
N VAL A 253 -17.33 -14.23 24.22
CA VAL A 253 -16.43 -13.57 23.27
C VAL A 253 -16.81 -13.94 21.84
N ILE A 254 -17.12 -15.21 21.59
CA ILE A 254 -17.56 -15.69 20.27
C ILE A 254 -18.85 -14.97 19.84
N LEU A 255 -19.84 -14.88 20.73
CA LEU A 255 -21.09 -14.16 20.47
C LEU A 255 -20.85 -12.65 20.24
N THR A 256 -19.91 -12.05 20.96
CA THR A 256 -19.52 -10.65 20.76
C THR A 256 -18.88 -10.44 19.39
N LEU A 257 -18.00 -11.35 18.95
CA LEU A 257 -17.41 -11.32 17.60
C LEU A 257 -18.46 -11.47 16.52
N ILE A 258 -19.39 -12.42 16.68
CA ILE A 258 -20.53 -12.57 15.78
C ILE A 258 -21.29 -11.25 15.66
N GLN A 259 -21.62 -10.62 16.78
CA GLN A 259 -22.37 -9.36 16.78
C GLN A 259 -21.58 -8.21 16.14
N LEU A 260 -20.28 -8.09 16.43
CA LEU A 260 -19.39 -7.10 15.83
C LEU A 260 -19.35 -7.24 14.30
N PHE A 261 -19.19 -8.47 13.80
CA PHE A 261 -19.08 -8.74 12.38
C PHE A 261 -20.43 -8.65 11.67
N SER A 262 -21.51 -9.11 12.29
CA SER A 262 -22.88 -8.91 11.79
C SER A 262 -23.18 -7.44 11.58
N ASN A 263 -22.83 -6.56 12.53
CA ASN A 263 -23.06 -5.12 12.41
C ASN A 263 -22.41 -4.52 11.17
N VAL A 264 -21.25 -5.03 10.71
CA VAL A 264 -20.60 -4.56 9.49
C VAL A 264 -21.45 -4.91 8.26
N PHE A 265 -21.92 -6.15 8.16
CA PHE A 265 -22.73 -6.61 7.03
C PHE A 265 -24.13 -5.99 7.04
N ASP A 266 -24.76 -5.90 8.22
CA ASP A 266 -26.06 -5.25 8.41
C ASP A 266 -26.00 -3.76 8.05
N SER A 267 -24.92 -3.07 8.43
CA SER A 267 -24.73 -1.64 8.07
C SER A 267 -24.53 -1.44 6.58
N GLY A 268 -24.02 -2.45 5.87
CA GLY A 268 -23.95 -2.51 4.41
C GLY A 268 -25.23 -3.00 3.72
N TRP A 269 -26.29 -3.32 4.48
CA TRP A 269 -27.55 -3.90 3.99
C TRP A 269 -27.39 -5.24 3.25
N HIS A 270 -26.42 -6.05 3.65
CA HIS A 270 -26.21 -7.38 3.11
C HIS A 270 -27.03 -8.39 3.91
N ASN A 271 -27.82 -9.22 3.23
CA ASN A 271 -28.57 -10.30 3.87
C ASN A 271 -27.66 -11.51 4.09
N PHE A 272 -27.66 -12.05 5.31
CA PHE A 272 -26.89 -13.24 5.65
C PHE A 272 -27.56 -14.06 6.73
N SER A 273 -27.14 -15.32 6.84
CA SER A 273 -27.33 -16.13 8.03
C SER A 273 -25.97 -16.38 8.68
N VAL A 274 -25.94 -16.47 10.01
CA VAL A 274 -24.73 -16.77 10.76
C VAL A 274 -24.92 -18.03 11.58
N SER A 275 -23.91 -18.89 11.56
CA SER A 275 -23.81 -20.05 12.43
C SER A 275 -22.39 -20.15 12.96
N TYR A 276 -22.18 -20.85 14.07
CA TYR A 276 -20.84 -21.10 14.57
C TYR A 276 -20.76 -22.51 15.16
N VAL A 277 -19.59 -23.13 15.01
CA VAL A 277 -19.29 -24.45 15.55
C VAL A 277 -17.86 -24.45 16.05
N SER A 278 -17.68 -24.65 17.36
CA SER A 278 -16.37 -24.68 18.00
C SER A 278 -15.55 -23.41 17.72
N LYS A 279 -14.50 -23.50 16.91
CA LYS A 279 -13.54 -22.43 16.57
C LYS A 279 -13.82 -21.73 15.24
N LEU A 280 -15.03 -21.94 14.69
CA LEU A 280 -15.40 -21.46 13.38
C LEU A 280 -16.74 -20.71 13.43
N ILE A 281 -16.73 -19.48 12.92
CA ILE A 281 -17.93 -18.68 12.65
C ILE A 281 -18.13 -18.64 11.14
N MET A 282 -19.36 -18.89 10.68
CA MET A 282 -19.73 -18.97 9.26
C MET A 282 -20.84 -17.97 8.95
N PHE A 283 -20.59 -17.06 8.02
CA PHE A 283 -21.62 -16.19 7.45
C PHE A 283 -21.93 -16.66 6.03
N ASP A 284 -23.21 -16.95 5.77
CA ASP A 284 -23.71 -17.39 4.47
C ASP A 284 -24.64 -16.32 3.88
N PHE A 285 -24.26 -15.77 2.73
CA PHE A 285 -24.98 -14.72 2.01
C PHE A 285 -25.88 -15.26 0.90
N SER A 286 -26.02 -16.58 0.78
CA SER A 286 -26.80 -17.26 -0.28
C SER A 286 -28.32 -17.21 -0.03
N LEU A 287 -28.82 -16.34 0.86
CA LEU A 287 -30.23 -16.30 1.22
C LEU A 287 -31.10 -15.97 0.00
N PRO A 288 -32.19 -16.73 -0.26
CA PRO A 288 -33.12 -16.42 -1.33
C PRO A 288 -33.92 -15.15 -1.01
N ASP A 289 -34.12 -14.31 -2.03
CA ASP A 289 -35.04 -13.17 -2.00
C ASP A 289 -36.41 -13.61 -1.45
N THR A 290 -36.70 -13.30 -0.19
CA THR A 290 -38.05 -13.42 0.36
C THR A 290 -38.89 -12.23 -0.11
N SER A 291 -39.02 -12.07 -1.43
CA SER A 291 -39.98 -11.19 -2.09
C SER A 291 -41.07 -12.02 -2.78
N LYS A 292 -41.67 -12.94 -2.04
CA LYS A 292 -43.03 -13.41 -2.33
C LYS A 292 -43.88 -13.07 -1.12
N ARG A 293 -44.46 -11.86 -1.15
CA ARG A 293 -45.62 -11.56 -0.31
C ARG A 293 -46.76 -12.40 -0.85
N ASP A 294 -47.19 -13.37 -0.04
CA ASP A 294 -48.40 -14.14 -0.28
C ASP A 294 -49.58 -13.19 -0.49
N ALA A 295 -50.14 -13.23 -1.69
CA ALA A 295 -51.48 -12.72 -1.94
C ALA A 295 -52.43 -13.67 -1.20
N VAL A 296 -52.85 -13.25 -0.01
CA VAL A 296 -54.02 -13.84 0.65
C VAL A 296 -55.23 -13.45 -0.19
N GLU A 297 -55.74 -14.41 -0.98
CA GLU A 297 -57.11 -14.36 -1.49
C GLU A 297 -58.06 -14.39 -0.29
N VAL A 298 -58.78 -13.30 -0.08
CA VAL A 298 -59.97 -13.27 0.76
C VAL A 298 -61.18 -13.43 -0.16
N SER A 299 -62.05 -14.35 0.26
CA SER A 299 -63.25 -14.87 -0.38
C SER A 299 -64.20 -13.83 -0.97
#